data_AF-A0A1M7ISI2-F1
#
_entry.id   AF-A0A1M7ISI2-F1
#
_cell.length_a   1.000
_cell.length_b   1.000
_cell.length_c   1.000
_cell.angle_alpha   90.00
_cell.angle_beta   90.00
_cell.angle_gamma   90.00
#
_symmetry.space_group_name_H-M   'P 1'
#
loop_
_entity.id
_entity.type
_entity.pdbx_description
1 polymer ?
#
loop_
_entity_poly.entity_id
_entity_poly.type
_entity_poly.pdbx_seq_one_letter_code
_entity_poly.pdbx_strand_id
1 'polypeptide(L)'
;MRTSLIETEQIEAHLLQLSNPGDALVFEAKLLLDDELSDKLYWQKSTYNMVKLYGRNQLKKEIEAVHQTLFRETAHKSFSEKIRQIFSKR
;
A
#
# COMPACT_ATOMS: atom_id res chain seq x y z
N MET A 1 -14.56 2.78 -28.60
CA MET A 1 -13.27 2.05 -28.48
C MET A 1 -13.09 1.63 -27.03
N ARG A 2 -12.86 0.34 -26.77
CA ARG A 2 -12.72 -0.28 -25.44
C ARG A 2 -11.25 -0.57 -25.07
N THR A 3 -10.30 -0.15 -25.90
CA THR A 3 -8.86 -0.48 -25.77
C THR A 3 -8.25 0.04 -24.48
N SER A 4 -8.50 1.31 -24.14
CA SER A 4 -8.01 1.90 -22.88
C SER A 4 -8.53 1.17 -21.63
N LEU A 5 -9.76 0.64 -21.64
CA LEU A 5 -10.30 -0.11 -20.50
C LEU A 5 -9.61 -1.48 -20.34
N ILE A 6 -9.34 -2.15 -21.47
CA ILE A 6 -8.65 -3.45 -21.49
C ILE A 6 -7.20 -3.27 -21.03
N GLU A 7 -6.52 -2.21 -21.46
CA GLU A 7 -5.17 -1.89 -21.02
C GLU A 7 -5.11 -1.63 -19.52
N THR A 8 -6.05 -0.85 -18.98
CA THR A 8 -6.16 -0.64 -17.53
C THR A 8 -6.36 -1.96 -16.79
N GLU A 9 -7.25 -2.83 -17.28
CA GLU A 9 -7.49 -4.15 -16.67
C GLU A 9 -6.23 -5.03 -16.69
N GLN A 10 -5.49 -5.03 -17.80
CA GLN A 10 -4.23 -5.79 -17.92
C GLN A 10 -3.14 -5.23 -16.99
N ILE A 11 -3.03 -3.91 -16.89
CA ILE A 11 -2.11 -3.26 -15.95
C ILE A 11 -2.48 -3.63 -14.51
N GLU A 12 -3.76 -3.59 -14.14
CA GLU A 12 -4.23 -4.00 -12.80
C GLU A 12 -3.91 -5.46 -12.52
N ALA A 13 -4.25 -6.36 -13.44
CA ALA A 13 -4.00 -7.78 -13.29
C ALA A 13 -2.50 -8.09 -13.15
N HIS A 14 -1.64 -7.32 -13.81
CA HIS A 14 -0.19 -7.43 -13.67
C HIS A 14 0.30 -6.88 -12.32
N LEU A 15 -0.09 -5.65 -11.95
CA LEU A 15 0.34 -5.01 -10.69
C LEU A 15 -0.12 -5.77 -9.44
N LEU A 16 -1.31 -6.37 -9.49
CA LEU A 16 -1.90 -7.13 -8.38
C LEU A 16 -1.52 -8.62 -8.42
N GLN A 17 -0.70 -9.06 -9.38
CA GLN A 17 -0.31 -10.46 -9.57
C GLN A 17 -1.51 -11.42 -9.71
N LEU A 18 -2.57 -10.96 -10.37
CA LEU A 18 -3.80 -11.72 -10.61
C LEU A 18 -3.80 -12.42 -11.97
N SER A 19 -2.83 -12.11 -12.82
CA SER A 19 -2.68 -12.71 -14.15
C SER A 19 -2.21 -14.16 -14.05
N ASN A 20 -2.72 -15.02 -14.92
CA ASN A 20 -2.08 -16.33 -15.11
C ASN A 20 -0.69 -16.16 -15.76
N PRO A 21 0.21 -17.16 -15.66
CA PRO A 21 1.58 -17.01 -16.15
C PRO A 21 1.69 -16.75 -17.66
N GLY A 22 0.77 -17.27 -18.47
CA GLY A 22 0.77 -17.06 -19.93
C GLY A 22 0.42 -15.62 -20.29
N ASP A 23 -0.65 -15.09 -19.69
CA ASP A 23 -1.10 -13.72 -19.89
C ASP A 23 -0.08 -12.71 -19.36
N ALA A 24 0.59 -13.03 -18.25
CA ALA A 24 1.68 -12.22 -17.71
C ALA A 24 2.84 -12.10 -18.71
N LEU A 25 3.29 -13.21 -19.31
CA LEU A 25 4.37 -13.21 -20.31
C LEU A 25 3.97 -12.44 -21.58
N VAL A 26 2.74 -12.60 -22.05
CA VAL A 26 2.23 -11.84 -23.21
C VAL A 26 2.20 -10.34 -22.91
N PHE A 27 1.77 -9.96 -21.71
CA PHE A 27 1.75 -8.57 -21.28
C PHE A 27 3.17 -7.98 -21.16
N GLU A 28 4.11 -8.73 -20.58
CA GLU A 28 5.52 -8.34 -20.52
C GLU A 28 6.13 -8.13 -21.91
N ALA A 29 5.83 -9.02 -22.86
CA ALA A 29 6.25 -8.84 -24.25
C ALA A 29 5.66 -7.57 -24.89
N LYS A 30 4.40 -7.24 -24.60
CA LYS A 30 3.77 -5.99 -25.08
C LYS A 30 4.44 -4.75 -24.50
N LEU A 31 4.79 -4.75 -23.22
CA LEU A 31 5.50 -3.63 -22.58
C LEU A 31 6.85 -3.31 -23.24
N LEU A 32 7.52 -4.31 -23.83
CA LEU A 32 8.78 -4.12 -24.55
C LEU A 32 8.60 -3.48 -25.93
N LEU A 33 7.39 -3.53 -26.49
CA LEU A 33 7.09 -3.08 -27.86
C LEU A 33 6.26 -1.79 -27.88
N ASP A 34 5.56 -1.49 -26.80
CA ASP A 34 4.61 -0.38 -26.69
C ASP A 34 5.03 0.58 -25.57
N ASP A 35 5.70 1.66 -25.96
CA ASP A 35 6.16 2.71 -25.05
C ASP A 35 5.00 3.41 -24.33
N GLU A 36 3.83 3.57 -24.99
CA GLU A 36 2.66 4.19 -24.39
C GLU A 36 2.08 3.32 -23.28
N LEU A 37 2.03 2.01 -23.49
CA LEU A 37 1.60 1.04 -22.47
C LEU A 37 2.57 1.01 -21.28
N SER A 38 3.87 1.09 -21.54
CA SER A 38 4.91 1.18 -20.51
C SER A 38 4.75 2.43 -19.63
N ASP A 39 4.50 3.59 -20.26
CA ASP A 39 4.24 4.85 -19.54
C ASP A 39 2.98 4.77 -18.69
N LYS A 40 1.89 4.18 -19.21
CA LYS A 40 0.65 3.97 -18.44
C LYS A 40 0.90 3.10 -17.20
N LEU A 41 1.62 1.98 -17.37
CA LEU A 41 2.00 1.11 -16.25
C LEU A 41 2.83 1.87 -15.20
N TYR A 42 3.82 2.65 -15.65
CA TYR A 42 4.67 3.44 -14.77
C TYR A 42 3.86 4.43 -13.92
N TRP A 43 2.96 5.20 -14.54
CA TRP A 43 2.16 6.20 -13.84
C TRP A 43 1.14 5.57 -12.89
N GLN A 44 0.52 4.46 -13.26
CA GLN A 44 -0.41 3.75 -12.39
C GLN A 44 0.31 3.16 -11.17
N LYS A 45 1.46 2.50 -11.37
CA LYS A 45 2.32 2.01 -10.28
C LYS A 45 2.77 3.13 -9.35
N SER A 46 3.20 4.27 -9.90
CA SER A 46 3.64 5.43 -9.13
C SER A 46 2.52 6.02 -8.29
N THR A 47 1.32 6.11 -8.87
CA THR A 47 0.11 6.56 -8.18
C THR A 47 -0.21 5.65 -6.99
N TYR A 48 -0.19 4.32 -7.20
CA TYR A 48 -0.43 3.35 -6.13
C TYR A 48 0.59 3.45 -5.00
N ASN A 49 1.86 3.63 -5.33
CA ASN A 49 2.91 3.85 -4.32
C ASN A 49 2.65 5.12 -3.51
N MET A 50 2.25 6.21 -4.16
CA MET A 50 1.96 7.47 -3.50
C MET A 50 0.74 7.36 -2.57
N VAL A 51 -0.36 6.76 -3.04
CA VAL A 51 -1.56 6.49 -2.22
C VAL A 51 -1.21 5.63 -1.02
N LYS A 52 -0.44 4.54 -1.22
CA LYS A 52 0.01 3.66 -0.14
C LYS A 52 0.87 4.40 0.88
N LEU A 53 1.81 5.23 0.43
CA LEU A 53 2.69 6.00 1.32
C LEU A 53 1.88 7.02 2.14
N TYR A 54 0.96 7.72 1.49
CA TYR A 54 0.06 8.66 2.15
C TYR A 54 -0.80 7.96 3.22
N GLY A 55 -1.42 6.83 2.86
CA GLY A 55 -2.21 6.02 3.80
C GLY A 55 -1.39 5.53 4.99
N ARG A 56 -0.14 5.10 4.78
CA ARG A 56 0.78 4.72 5.86
C ARG A 56 1.10 5.88 6.81
N ASN A 57 1.30 7.07 6.27
CA ASN A 57 1.57 8.26 7.09
C ASN A 57 0.33 8.64 7.91
N GLN A 58 -0.86 8.50 7.34
CA GLN A 58 -2.11 8.74 8.04
C GLN A 58 -2.32 7.73 9.18
N LEU A 59 -2.17 6.44 8.91
CA LEU A 59 -2.26 5.39 9.92
C LEU A 59 -1.24 5.58 11.05
N LYS A 60 -0.02 6.01 10.71
CA LYS A 60 1.01 6.32 11.73
C LYS A 60 0.56 7.46 12.65
N LYS A 61 -0.07 8.51 12.11
CA LYS A 61 -0.60 9.62 12.94
C LYS A 61 -1.71 9.15 13.86
N GLU A 62 -2.60 8.27 13.39
CA GLU A 62 -3.68 7.71 14.20
C GLU A 62 -3.14 6.84 15.34
N ILE A 63 -2.18 5.96 15.04
CA ILE A 63 -1.51 5.14 16.07
C ILE A 63 -0.80 6.04 17.09
N GLU A 64 -0.11 7.07 16.64
CA GLU A 64 0.57 8.01 17.54
C GLU A 64 -0.46 8.74 18.43
N ALA A 65 -1.57 9.23 17.87
CA ALA A 65 -2.62 9.88 18.66
C ALA A 65 -3.17 8.96 19.76
N VAL A 66 -3.46 7.69 19.41
CA VAL A 66 -3.91 6.69 20.38
C VAL A 66 -2.84 6.43 21.46
N HIS A 67 -1.57 6.30 21.05
CA HIS A 67 -0.46 6.14 21.98
C HIS A 67 -0.33 7.34 22.94
N GLN A 68 -0.47 8.56 22.43
CA GLN A 68 -0.45 9.78 23.24
C GLN A 68 -1.56 9.79 24.28
N THR A 69 -2.79 9.48 23.88
CA THR A 69 -3.92 9.37 24.81
C THR A 69 -3.68 8.29 25.88
N LEU A 70 -3.30 7.08 25.49
CA LEU A 70 -3.14 5.96 26.43
C LEU A 70 -1.96 6.10 27.39
N PHE A 71 -0.87 6.77 26.98
CA PHE A 71 0.38 6.81 27.76
C PHE A 71 0.72 8.18 28.35
N ARG A 72 0.04 9.27 27.95
CA ARG A 72 0.25 10.61 28.55
C ARG A 72 -0.92 11.11 29.38
N GLU A 73 -2.16 10.72 29.08
CA GLU A 73 -3.31 11.19 29.85
C GLU A 73 -3.41 10.48 31.20
N THR A 74 -3.73 11.23 32.25
CA THR A 74 -3.84 10.69 33.62
C THR A 74 -4.96 9.67 33.76
N ALA A 75 -6.00 9.76 32.90
CA ALA A 75 -7.14 8.83 32.86
C ALA A 75 -6.73 7.38 32.52
N HIS A 76 -5.61 7.18 31.82
CA HIS A 76 -5.16 5.85 31.36
C HIS A 76 -3.89 5.36 32.07
N LYS A 77 -3.49 6.01 33.17
CA LYS A 77 -2.25 5.71 33.90
C LYS A 77 -2.12 4.23 34.30
N SER A 78 -3.18 3.64 34.86
CA SER A 78 -3.16 2.23 35.30
C SER A 78 -2.95 1.24 34.15
N PHE A 79 -3.49 1.52 32.96
CA PHE A 79 -3.25 0.75 31.75
C PHE A 79 -1.79 0.88 31.30
N SER A 80 -1.28 2.11 31.22
CA SER A 80 0.09 2.39 30.81
C SER A 80 1.14 1.71 31.72
N GLU A 81 0.89 1.67 33.03
CA GLU A 81 1.74 1.02 34.02
C GLU A 81 1.73 -0.50 33.88
N LYS A 82 0.56 -1.11 33.66
CA LYS A 82 0.45 -2.56 33.38
C LYS A 82 1.26 -2.95 32.15
N ILE A 83 1.15 -2.19 31.06
CA ILE A 83 1.92 -2.46 29.83
C ILE A 83 3.43 -2.33 30.11
N ARG A 84 3.87 -1.26 30.79
CA ARG A 84 5.29 -1.09 31.15
C ARG A 84 5.82 -2.26 32.00
N GLN A 85 5.00 -2.79 32.92
CA GLN A 85 5.37 -3.94 33.76
C GLN A 85 5.60 -5.24 32.97
N ILE A 86 4.90 -5.44 31.85
CA ILE A 86 5.12 -6.59 30.96
C ILE A 86 6.54 -6.55 30.38
N PHE A 87 7.02 -5.36 30.03
CA PHE A 87 8.33 -5.17 29.40
C PHE A 87 9.46 -4.91 30.41
N SER A 88 9.16 -4.65 31.69
CA SER A 88 10.15 -4.35 32.72
C SER A 88 10.68 -5.58 33.47
N LYS A 89 10.06 -6.77 33.31
CA LYS A 89 10.60 -8.02 33.85
C LYS A 89 11.59 -8.63 32.86
N ARG A 90 12.82 -8.16 32.92
CA ARG A 90 14.01 -8.89 32.49
C ARG A 90 15.02 -8.89 33.64
#